data_AF-A0A8D0HBM5-F1
#
_entry.id   AF-A0A8D0HBM5-F1
#
_cell.length_a   1.000
_cell.length_b   1.000
_cell.length_c   1.000
_cell.angle_alpha   90.00
_cell.angle_beta   90.00
_cell.angle_gamma   90.00
#
_symmetry.space_group_name_H-M   'P 1'
#
loop_
_entity.id
_entity.type
_entity.pdbx_description
1 polymer ?
#
loop_
_entity_poly.entity_id
_entity_poly.type
_entity_poly.pdbx_seq_one_letter_code
_entity_poly.pdbx_strand_id
1 'polypeptide(L)'
;MLKRFIPKHSTFWILMSGSCISSLYFIYSLKDGMKWLWSEYRRYLLGYFLSVGVMSFGICYKHGPLTNERSINLLTWTLQLIAFVFIYFGITIPQVAYAIIAAILFSKVLWYPLRALYWMGREVSKFFKLEKLAIRHLTEEEYTEKGEMETVRALEELRAQCKSPDFPSWLAVTKLKTPQKFANFVLGSPHVSPEEMSAHDEQFGIGGSFLEQQLFSTGTDSEPDQHSNSMLEEEEEEEIQQRNQNETIFSSTNIGFL
;
A
#
# COMPACT_ATOMS: atom_id res chain seq x y z
N MET A 1 30.79 15.39 79.05
CA MET A 1 31.87 16.13 78.37
C MET A 1 32.06 15.56 76.97
N LEU A 2 32.12 16.43 75.94
CA LEU A 2 32.49 16.18 74.53
C LEU A 2 31.52 15.41 73.61
N LYS A 3 30.37 15.99 73.21
CA LYS A 3 29.64 15.44 72.05
C LYS A 3 28.85 16.41 71.14
N ARG A 4 29.09 17.72 71.17
CA ARG A 4 28.20 18.60 70.39
C ARG A 4 28.81 19.89 69.86
N PHE A 5 29.83 19.80 69.02
CA PHE A 5 30.16 20.87 68.07
C PHE A 5 30.82 20.25 66.82
N ILE A 6 29.99 19.65 65.95
CA ILE A 6 30.38 19.38 64.56
C ILE A 6 29.64 20.41 63.72
N PRO A 7 30.34 21.40 63.12
CA PRO A 7 29.70 22.44 62.31
C PRO A 7 29.19 21.83 61.00
N LYS A 8 27.91 21.45 60.99
CA LYS A 8 27.20 20.77 59.89
C LYS A 8 27.33 21.46 58.52
N HIS A 9 27.52 22.77 58.50
CA HIS A 9 27.67 23.55 57.26
C HIS A 9 29.12 23.54 56.73
N SER A 10 30.13 23.62 57.60
CA SER A 10 31.55 23.76 57.20
C SER A 10 32.12 22.47 56.58
N THR A 11 31.79 21.31 57.14
CA THR A 11 32.24 20.02 56.59
C THR A 11 31.63 19.71 55.22
N PHE A 12 30.41 20.18 54.94
CA PHE A 12 29.76 19.96 53.64
C PHE A 12 30.42 20.79 52.54
N TRP A 13 30.77 22.05 52.79
CA TRP A 13 31.50 22.88 51.82
C TRP A 13 32.90 22.35 51.50
N ILE A 14 33.59 21.77 52.49
CA ILE A 14 34.91 21.14 52.30
C ILE A 14 34.78 19.84 51.48
N LEU A 15 33.77 19.01 51.76
CA LEU A 15 33.49 17.81 50.95
C LEU A 15 33.06 18.17 49.53
N MET A 16 32.27 19.24 49.36
CA MET A 16 31.77 19.69 48.06
C MET A 16 32.88 20.33 47.22
N SER A 17 33.75 21.14 47.83
CA SER A 17 34.91 21.70 47.11
C SER A 17 35.95 20.61 46.80
N GLY A 18 36.16 19.66 47.72
CA GLY A 18 36.99 18.48 47.49
C GLY A 18 36.49 17.62 46.34
N SER A 19 35.17 17.36 46.27
CA SER A 19 34.55 16.63 45.15
C SER A 19 34.62 17.42 43.83
N CYS A 20 34.46 18.74 43.87
CA CYS A 20 34.60 19.58 42.69
C CYS A 20 36.04 19.57 42.14
N ILE A 21 37.02 19.76 43.01
CA ILE A 21 38.45 19.72 42.63
C ILE A 21 38.84 18.31 42.19
N SER A 22 38.36 17.27 42.88
CA SER A 22 38.59 15.87 42.49
C SER A 22 37.93 15.54 41.14
N SER A 23 36.75 16.10 40.86
CA SER A 23 36.06 15.96 39.57
C SER A 23 36.84 16.68 38.46
N LEU A 24 37.29 17.92 38.70
CA LEU A 24 38.14 18.66 37.75
C LEU A 24 39.46 17.94 37.48
N TYR A 25 40.10 17.40 38.52
CA TYR A 25 41.34 16.64 38.40
C TYR A 25 41.13 15.30 37.67
N PHE A 26 40.01 14.63 37.93
CA PHE A 26 39.62 13.42 37.22
C PHE A 26 39.33 13.72 35.74
N ILE A 27 38.63 14.81 35.42
CA ILE A 27 38.38 15.25 34.04
C ILE A 27 39.70 15.62 33.32
N TYR A 28 40.63 16.28 34.01
CA TYR A 28 41.96 16.60 33.48
C TYR A 28 42.80 15.33 33.22
N SER A 29 42.83 14.42 34.20
CA SER A 29 43.51 13.13 34.11
C SER A 29 42.91 12.24 33.03
N LEU A 30 41.57 12.25 32.91
CA LEU A 30 40.88 11.63 31.81
C LEU A 30 41.32 12.27 30.51
N LYS A 31 41.33 13.60 30.34
CA LYS A 31 41.67 14.21 29.06
C LYS A 31 43.07 13.84 28.53
N ASP A 32 44.06 13.77 29.41
CA ASP A 32 45.43 13.37 29.02
C ASP A 32 45.58 11.85 28.87
N GLY A 33 45.05 11.07 29.82
CA GLY A 33 45.05 9.61 29.76
C GLY A 33 44.22 9.05 28.60
N MET A 34 43.11 9.71 28.26
CA MET A 34 42.21 9.36 27.17
C MET A 34 42.90 9.51 25.83
N LYS A 35 43.70 10.55 25.56
CA LYS A 35 44.39 10.66 24.26
C LYS A 35 45.36 9.50 24.02
N TRP A 36 46.07 9.08 25.07
CA TRP A 36 47.04 7.98 25.00
C TRP A 36 46.35 6.60 24.96
N LEU A 37 45.37 6.33 25.84
CA LEU A 37 44.58 5.08 25.82
C LEU A 37 43.76 4.92 24.53
N TRP A 38 43.22 6.03 24.00
CA TRP A 38 42.31 6.01 22.84
C TRP A 38 43.02 5.72 21.53
N SER A 39 44.32 5.99 21.43
CA SER A 39 45.08 5.65 20.23
C SER A 39 45.40 4.15 20.15
N GLU A 40 45.79 3.56 21.28
CA GLU A 40 46.31 2.18 21.32
C GLU A 40 45.21 1.12 21.56
N TYR A 41 44.18 1.44 22.36
CA TYR A 41 43.14 0.46 22.79
C TYR A 41 41.72 0.83 22.36
N ARG A 42 41.54 1.70 21.35
CA ARG A 42 40.24 2.23 20.90
C ARG A 42 39.14 1.17 20.78
N ARG A 43 39.46 0.03 20.15
CA ARG A 43 38.51 -1.07 19.90
C ARG A 43 38.09 -1.78 21.20
N TYR A 44 39.02 -1.97 22.14
CA TYR A 44 38.74 -2.59 23.43
C TYR A 44 37.92 -1.67 24.33
N LEU A 45 38.24 -0.37 24.34
CA LEU A 45 37.43 0.63 25.04
C LEU A 45 35.99 0.65 24.53
N LEU A 46 35.83 0.66 23.19
CA LEU A 46 34.52 0.66 22.56
C LEU A 46 33.72 -0.60 22.93
N GLY A 47 34.36 -1.78 22.88
CA GLY A 47 33.74 -3.04 23.32
C GLY A 47 33.31 -3.01 24.79
N TYR A 48 34.14 -2.45 25.68
CA TYR A 48 33.81 -2.31 27.10
C TYR A 48 32.59 -1.41 27.32
N PHE A 49 32.59 -0.20 26.75
CA PHE A 49 31.45 0.72 26.85
C PHE A 49 30.17 0.12 26.25
N LEU A 50 30.27 -0.63 25.14
CA LEU A 50 29.12 -1.31 24.54
C LEU A 50 28.56 -2.37 25.50
N SER A 51 29.44 -3.21 26.05
CA SER A 51 29.04 -4.29 26.96
C SER A 51 28.40 -3.76 28.25
N VAL A 52 28.97 -2.70 28.84
CA VAL A 52 28.43 -2.06 30.04
C VAL A 52 27.12 -1.33 29.72
N GLY A 53 27.01 -0.71 28.54
CA GLY A 53 25.77 -0.09 28.07
C GLY A 53 24.64 -1.09 27.89
N VAL A 54 24.90 -2.23 27.24
CA VAL A 54 23.92 -3.32 27.04
C VAL A 54 23.56 -3.98 28.37
N MET A 55 24.52 -4.20 29.27
CA MET A 55 24.23 -4.74 30.60
C MET A 55 23.37 -3.80 31.41
N SER A 56 23.75 -2.52 31.51
CA SER A 56 22.97 -1.50 32.22
C SER A 56 21.55 -1.41 31.65
N PHE A 57 21.41 -1.42 30.33
CA PHE A 57 20.13 -1.46 29.64
C PHE A 57 19.29 -2.69 30.01
N GLY A 58 19.89 -3.88 29.97
CA GLY A 58 19.23 -5.14 30.34
C GLY A 58 18.79 -5.15 31.81
N ILE A 59 19.58 -4.55 32.69
CA ILE A 59 19.28 -4.43 34.12
C ILE A 59 18.15 -3.42 34.35
N CYS A 60 18.15 -2.29 33.64
CA CYS A 60 17.06 -1.31 33.65
C CYS A 60 15.76 -1.90 33.11
N TYR A 61 15.82 -2.71 32.05
CA TYR A 61 14.66 -3.38 31.48
C TYR A 61 14.11 -4.45 32.44
N LYS A 62 14.98 -5.15 33.16
CA LYS A 62 14.60 -6.19 34.13
C LYS A 62 14.04 -5.63 35.44
N HIS A 63 14.48 -4.46 35.90
CA HIS A 63 14.05 -3.86 37.17
C HIS A 63 12.70 -3.11 37.10
N GLY A 64 12.14 -2.93 35.91
CA GLY A 64 10.77 -2.46 35.77
C GLY A 64 10.37 -2.34 34.31
N PRO A 65 9.24 -2.91 33.87
CA PRO A 65 8.72 -2.66 32.55
C PRO A 65 8.40 -1.18 32.44
N LEU A 66 9.11 -0.48 31.55
CA LEU A 66 8.86 0.91 31.18
C LEU A 66 7.53 0.97 30.41
N THR A 67 6.41 0.93 31.12
CA THR A 67 5.04 0.84 30.56
C THR A 67 4.60 2.11 29.83
N ASN A 68 5.32 3.23 29.99
CA ASN A 68 4.99 4.48 29.32
C ASN A 68 5.57 4.52 27.90
N GLU A 69 4.73 4.74 26.88
CA GLU A 69 5.13 4.92 25.48
C GLU A 69 6.22 5.99 25.31
N ARG A 70 6.16 7.06 26.12
CA ARG A 70 7.17 8.12 26.15
C ARG A 70 8.55 7.60 26.54
N SER A 71 8.62 6.66 27.47
CA SER A 71 9.87 6.10 27.97
C SER A 71 10.48 5.10 26.98
N ILE A 72 9.65 4.35 26.25
CA ILE A 72 10.07 3.49 25.14
C ILE A 72 10.61 4.34 23.98
N ASN A 73 9.93 5.44 23.65
CA ASN A 73 10.40 6.37 22.64
C ASN A 73 11.73 7.00 23.06
N LEU A 74 11.84 7.56 24.27
CA LEU A 74 13.11 8.12 24.79
C LEU A 74 14.25 7.09 24.78
N LEU A 75 13.95 5.86 25.15
CA LEU A 75 14.89 4.75 25.13
C LEU A 75 15.34 4.42 23.70
N THR A 76 14.43 4.40 22.74
CA THR A 76 14.76 4.20 21.32
C THR A 76 15.60 5.36 20.79
N TRP A 77 15.27 6.59 21.15
CA TRP A 77 16.05 7.79 20.79
C TRP A 77 17.46 7.76 21.38
N THR A 78 17.61 7.37 22.65
CA THR A 78 18.93 7.25 23.30
C THR A 78 19.76 6.10 22.75
N LEU A 79 19.12 4.96 22.43
CA LEU A 79 19.79 3.83 21.78
C LEU A 79 20.18 4.15 20.32
N GLN A 80 19.44 5.01 19.64
CA GLN A 80 19.81 5.50 18.33
C GLN A 80 20.96 6.52 18.40
N LEU A 81 20.95 7.42 19.41
CA LEU A 81 22.04 8.36 19.65
C LEU A 81 23.33 7.62 20.01
N ILE A 82 23.25 6.62 20.91
CA ILE A 82 24.42 5.83 21.30
C ILE A 82 24.99 5.10 20.08
N ALA A 83 24.14 4.49 19.23
CA ALA A 83 24.61 3.87 17.99
C ALA A 83 25.35 4.87 17.07
N PHE A 84 24.85 6.10 16.93
CA PHE A 84 25.48 7.14 16.12
C PHE A 84 26.86 7.57 16.67
N VAL A 85 26.95 7.74 17.99
CA VAL A 85 28.22 8.04 18.69
C VAL A 85 29.20 6.88 18.56
N PHE A 86 28.72 5.63 18.64
CA PHE A 86 29.53 4.43 18.42
C PHE A 86 30.03 4.32 16.99
N ILE A 87 29.24 4.67 15.99
CA ILE A 87 29.66 4.71 14.59
C ILE A 87 30.77 5.75 14.39
N TYR A 88 30.59 6.95 14.97
CA TYR A 88 31.60 8.01 14.95
C TYR A 88 32.93 7.58 15.60
N PHE A 89 32.86 6.88 16.74
CA PHE A 89 34.04 6.40 17.45
C PHE A 89 34.58 5.06 16.97
N GLY A 90 33.82 4.24 16.25
CA GLY A 90 34.24 2.93 15.74
C GLY A 90 35.02 3.00 14.44
N ILE A 91 34.82 4.05 13.65
CA ILE A 91 35.44 4.18 12.34
C ILE A 91 36.78 4.92 12.45
N THR A 92 37.85 4.25 12.00
CA THR A 92 39.22 4.77 11.98
C THR A 92 39.45 5.80 10.87
N ILE A 93 38.62 5.80 9.82
CA ILE A 93 38.75 6.67 8.63
C ILE A 93 37.61 7.70 8.62
N PRO A 94 37.88 9.00 8.81
CA PRO A 94 36.83 10.02 8.96
C PRO A 94 35.89 10.09 7.75
N GLN A 95 36.39 9.83 6.54
CA GLN A 95 35.60 9.83 5.30
C GLN A 95 34.52 8.73 5.30
N VAL A 96 34.84 7.54 5.81
CA VAL A 96 33.89 6.42 5.91
C VAL A 96 32.85 6.69 6.99
N ALA A 97 33.22 7.40 8.06
CA ALA A 97 32.30 7.81 9.11
C ALA A 97 31.22 8.77 8.59
N TYR A 98 31.63 9.80 7.84
CA TYR A 98 30.69 10.72 7.21
C TYR A 98 29.81 10.02 6.17
N ALA A 99 30.36 9.09 5.39
CA ALA A 99 29.59 8.32 4.41
C ALA A 99 28.50 7.46 5.07
N ILE A 100 28.81 6.77 6.18
CA ILE A 100 27.84 5.94 6.90
C ILE A 100 26.79 6.81 7.60
N ILE A 101 27.21 7.92 8.22
CA ILE A 101 26.29 8.91 8.80
C ILE A 101 25.33 9.46 7.73
N ALA A 102 25.87 9.88 6.58
CA ALA A 102 25.10 10.38 5.46
C ALA A 102 24.16 9.30 4.92
N ALA A 103 24.61 8.05 4.77
CA ALA A 103 23.78 6.94 4.31
C ALA A 103 22.64 6.61 5.29
N ILE A 104 22.87 6.68 6.60
CA ILE A 104 21.82 6.48 7.61
C ILE A 104 20.80 7.61 7.57
N LEU A 105 21.25 8.86 7.49
CA LEU A 105 20.37 10.03 7.33
C LEU A 105 19.57 9.92 6.03
N PHE A 106 20.24 9.58 4.94
CA PHE A 106 19.63 9.39 3.64
C PHE A 106 18.62 8.26 3.71
N SER A 107 18.91 7.09 4.29
CA SER A 107 17.95 5.98 4.38
C SER A 107 16.66 6.32 5.12
N LYS A 108 16.74 7.08 6.21
CA LYS A 108 15.57 7.52 7.00
C LYS A 108 14.81 8.64 6.29
N VAL A 109 15.54 9.59 5.72
CA VAL A 109 14.98 10.73 4.97
C VAL A 109 14.47 10.31 3.61
N LEU A 110 14.99 9.25 2.96
CA LEU A 110 14.53 8.73 1.68
C LEU A 110 13.28 7.88 1.82
N TRP A 111 13.10 7.18 2.93
CA TRP A 111 11.96 6.28 3.08
C TRP A 111 10.61 7.02 2.99
N TYR A 112 10.54 8.25 3.50
CA TYR A 112 9.37 9.14 3.37
C TYR A 112 9.09 9.63 1.93
N PRO A 113 10.02 10.28 1.21
CA PRO A 113 9.84 10.74 -0.15
C PRO A 113 9.79 9.59 -1.16
N LEU A 114 10.44 8.44 -0.95
CA LEU A 114 10.21 7.25 -1.79
C LEU A 114 8.78 6.74 -1.64
N ARG A 115 8.22 6.73 -0.42
CA ARG A 115 6.83 6.32 -0.20
C ARG A 115 5.85 7.32 -0.83
N ALA A 116 6.13 8.61 -0.72
CA ALA A 116 5.36 9.66 -1.39
C ALA A 116 5.47 9.59 -2.93
N LEU A 117 6.67 9.36 -3.46
CA LEU A 117 6.93 9.22 -4.89
C LEU A 117 6.32 7.94 -5.46
N TYR A 118 6.32 6.84 -4.70
CA TYR A 118 5.63 5.61 -5.05
C TYR A 118 4.11 5.79 -5.06
N TRP A 119 3.56 6.52 -4.08
CA TRP A 119 2.13 6.84 -4.03
C TRP A 119 1.72 7.74 -5.20
N MET A 120 2.48 8.81 -5.47
CA MET A 120 2.30 9.68 -6.63
C MET A 120 2.49 8.94 -7.96
N GLY A 121 3.51 8.09 -8.06
CA GLY A 121 3.79 7.28 -9.25
C GLY A 121 2.70 6.24 -9.51
N ARG A 122 2.11 5.67 -8.46
CA ARG A 122 0.94 4.78 -8.57
C ARG A 122 -0.28 5.55 -9.07
N GLU A 123 -0.49 6.77 -8.59
CA GLU A 123 -1.62 7.60 -9.02
C GLU A 123 -1.48 8.03 -10.47
N VAL A 124 -0.32 8.54 -10.86
CA VAL A 124 0.01 8.87 -12.26
C VAL A 124 -0.10 7.64 -13.16
N SER A 125 0.36 6.45 -12.70
CA SER A 125 0.20 5.21 -13.46
C SER A 125 -1.26 4.77 -13.61
N LYS A 126 -2.14 5.04 -12.63
CA LYS A 126 -3.58 4.78 -12.78
C LYS A 126 -4.18 5.72 -13.82
N PHE A 127 -3.84 7.01 -13.79
CA PHE A 127 -4.29 7.98 -14.79
C PHE A 127 -3.85 7.57 -16.20
N PHE A 128 -2.58 7.21 -16.41
CA PHE A 128 -2.10 6.71 -17.70
C PHE A 128 -2.72 5.37 -18.11
N LYS A 129 -3.04 4.49 -17.16
CA LYS A 129 -3.77 3.24 -17.46
C LYS A 129 -5.22 3.49 -17.83
N LEU A 130 -5.87 4.48 -17.22
CA LEU A 130 -7.25 4.89 -17.53
C LEU A 130 -7.35 5.50 -18.93
N GLU A 131 -6.37 6.33 -19.30
CA GLU A 131 -6.24 6.86 -20.66
C GLU A 131 -6.01 5.76 -21.70
N LYS A 132 -5.23 4.72 -21.35
CA LYS A 132 -5.04 3.54 -22.21
C LYS A 132 -6.26 2.60 -22.25
N LEU A 133 -7.14 2.67 -21.25
CA LEU A 133 -8.39 1.91 -21.15
C LEU A 133 -9.59 2.62 -21.77
N ALA A 134 -9.44 3.88 -22.19
CA ALA A 134 -10.40 4.58 -23.04
C ALA A 134 -10.32 4.06 -24.49
N ILE A 135 -10.25 2.73 -24.66
CA ILE A 135 -10.67 2.09 -25.91
C ILE A 135 -12.15 2.39 -26.00
N ARG A 136 -12.51 3.39 -26.82
CA ARG A 136 -13.90 3.70 -27.15
C ARG A 136 -14.56 2.40 -27.57
N HIS A 137 -15.46 1.88 -26.73
CA HIS A 137 -16.26 0.72 -27.09
C HIS A 137 -16.95 1.04 -28.40
N LEU A 138 -16.70 0.20 -29.40
CA LEU A 138 -17.38 0.29 -30.68
C LEU A 138 -18.86 0.18 -30.38
N THR A 139 -19.66 1.19 -30.76
CA THR A 139 -21.11 1.10 -30.60
C THR A 139 -21.60 -0.07 -31.44
N GLU A 140 -22.69 -0.70 -31.01
CA GLU A 140 -23.30 -1.84 -31.72
C GLU A 140 -23.53 -1.51 -33.20
N GLU A 141 -24.01 -0.30 -33.48
CA GLU A 141 -24.19 0.25 -34.83
C GLU A 141 -22.88 0.33 -35.63
N GLU A 142 -21.76 0.78 -35.02
CA GLU A 142 -20.46 0.82 -35.71
C GLU A 142 -19.89 -0.60 -35.95
N TYR A 143 -20.31 -1.59 -35.16
CA TYR A 143 -19.93 -2.99 -35.35
C TYR A 143 -20.73 -3.64 -36.48
N THR A 144 -22.05 -3.45 -36.50
CA THR A 144 -22.94 -3.98 -37.53
C THR A 144 -22.57 -3.41 -38.90
N GLU A 145 -22.37 -2.10 -38.99
CA GLU A 145 -21.99 -1.43 -40.24
C GLU A 145 -20.66 -1.97 -40.80
N LYS A 146 -19.65 -2.13 -39.93
CA LYS A 146 -18.37 -2.74 -40.34
C LYS A 146 -18.52 -4.20 -40.74
N GLY A 147 -19.34 -4.96 -40.01
CA GLY A 147 -19.64 -6.35 -40.33
C GLY A 147 -20.29 -6.51 -41.71
N GLU A 148 -21.26 -5.68 -42.02
CA GLU A 148 -21.94 -5.66 -43.32
C GLU A 148 -20.99 -5.30 -44.46
N MET A 149 -20.22 -4.22 -44.32
CA MET A 149 -19.24 -3.79 -45.33
C MET A 149 -18.19 -4.87 -45.60
N GLU A 150 -17.63 -5.46 -44.56
CA GLU A 150 -16.63 -6.53 -44.66
C GLU A 150 -17.22 -7.79 -45.30
N THR A 151 -18.45 -8.13 -44.96
CA THR A 151 -19.17 -9.28 -45.55
C THR A 151 -19.42 -9.07 -47.04
N VAL A 152 -19.91 -7.88 -47.43
CA VAL A 152 -20.12 -7.54 -48.85
C VAL A 152 -18.82 -7.62 -49.63
N ARG A 153 -17.74 -7.02 -49.10
CA ARG A 153 -16.41 -7.04 -49.72
C ARG A 153 -15.88 -8.48 -49.91
N ALA A 154 -15.96 -9.31 -48.88
CA ALA A 154 -15.52 -10.69 -48.94
C ALA A 154 -16.33 -11.52 -49.95
N LEU A 155 -17.65 -11.29 -50.04
CA LEU A 155 -18.50 -11.96 -51.03
C LEU A 155 -18.17 -11.53 -52.47
N GLU A 156 -17.86 -10.25 -52.70
CA GLU A 156 -17.42 -9.77 -54.01
C GLU A 156 -16.08 -10.37 -54.43
N GLU A 157 -15.12 -10.42 -53.50
CA GLU A 157 -13.82 -11.05 -53.73
C GLU A 157 -14.00 -12.54 -54.07
N LEU A 158 -14.87 -13.25 -53.34
CA LEU A 158 -15.18 -14.65 -53.60
C LEU A 158 -15.81 -14.84 -54.99
N ARG A 159 -16.74 -13.96 -55.40
CA ARG A 159 -17.29 -13.99 -56.76
C ARG A 159 -16.22 -13.76 -57.82
N ALA A 160 -15.28 -12.83 -57.59
CA ALA A 160 -14.19 -12.56 -58.51
C ALA A 160 -13.26 -13.78 -58.65
N GLN A 161 -12.91 -14.42 -57.54
CA GLN A 161 -12.13 -15.66 -57.54
C GLN A 161 -12.86 -16.80 -58.28
N CYS A 162 -14.17 -16.97 -58.06
CA CYS A 162 -14.95 -17.99 -58.78
C CYS A 162 -15.11 -17.72 -60.29
N LYS A 163 -14.96 -16.47 -60.75
CA LYS A 163 -14.95 -16.11 -62.18
C LYS A 163 -13.58 -16.29 -62.84
N SER A 164 -12.51 -16.44 -62.03
CA SER A 164 -11.17 -16.63 -62.55
C SER A 164 -11.00 -18.00 -63.22
N PRO A 165 -10.19 -18.10 -64.28
CA PRO A 165 -9.95 -19.37 -64.98
C PRO A 165 -9.16 -20.40 -64.13
N ASP A 166 -8.52 -19.95 -63.06
CA ASP A 166 -7.70 -20.77 -62.17
C ASP A 166 -8.54 -21.48 -61.08
N PHE A 167 -9.83 -21.17 -60.98
CA PHE A 167 -10.73 -21.76 -59.99
C PHE A 167 -11.25 -23.14 -60.44
N PRO A 168 -11.13 -24.19 -59.60
CA PRO A 168 -11.59 -25.54 -59.94
C PRO A 168 -13.13 -25.67 -59.79
N SER A 169 -13.87 -25.04 -60.72
CA SER A 169 -15.35 -24.95 -60.72
C SER A 169 -16.04 -26.31 -60.61
N TRP A 170 -15.53 -27.33 -61.29
CA TRP A 170 -16.15 -28.67 -61.29
C TRP A 170 -16.01 -29.37 -59.92
N LEU A 171 -14.89 -29.14 -59.22
CA LEU A 171 -14.68 -29.68 -57.87
C LEU A 171 -15.63 -29.04 -56.86
N ALA A 172 -15.83 -27.72 -56.96
CA ALA A 172 -16.79 -27.00 -56.13
C ALA A 172 -18.22 -27.53 -56.32
N VAL A 173 -18.66 -27.72 -57.57
CA VAL A 173 -20.00 -28.24 -57.91
C VAL A 173 -20.28 -29.62 -57.30
N THR A 174 -19.28 -30.50 -57.22
CA THR A 174 -19.47 -31.84 -56.61
C THR A 174 -19.70 -31.82 -55.10
N LYS A 175 -19.26 -30.77 -54.40
CA LYS A 175 -19.39 -30.65 -52.93
C LYS A 175 -20.61 -29.87 -52.48
N LEU A 176 -21.28 -29.17 -53.40
CA LEU A 176 -22.40 -28.28 -53.08
C LEU A 176 -23.73 -29.05 -53.08
N LYS A 177 -24.57 -28.75 -52.08
CA LYS A 177 -25.92 -29.32 -51.97
C LYS A 177 -26.86 -28.79 -53.08
N THR A 178 -26.67 -27.54 -53.50
CA THR A 178 -27.53 -26.84 -54.48
C THR A 178 -26.67 -26.06 -55.49
N PRO A 179 -26.13 -26.72 -56.54
CA PRO A 179 -25.20 -26.09 -57.47
C PRO A 179 -25.82 -24.94 -58.27
N GLN A 180 -27.14 -24.97 -58.51
CA GLN A 180 -27.85 -23.88 -59.19
C GLN A 180 -27.85 -22.57 -58.39
N LYS A 181 -28.02 -22.64 -57.06
CA LYS A 181 -27.95 -21.45 -56.19
C LYS A 181 -26.55 -20.83 -56.22
N PHE A 182 -25.52 -21.66 -56.22
CA PHE A 182 -24.13 -21.21 -56.33
C PHE A 182 -23.83 -20.54 -57.67
N ALA A 183 -24.30 -21.12 -58.79
CA ALA A 183 -24.14 -20.51 -60.10
C ALA A 183 -24.78 -19.12 -60.18
N ASN A 184 -26.00 -18.97 -59.66
CA ASN A 184 -26.69 -17.68 -59.59
C ASN A 184 -25.93 -16.67 -58.71
N PHE A 185 -25.37 -17.11 -57.58
CA PHE A 185 -24.53 -16.28 -56.72
C PHE A 185 -23.28 -15.75 -57.46
N VAL A 186 -22.56 -16.61 -58.21
CA VAL A 186 -21.38 -16.21 -58.99
C VAL A 186 -21.76 -15.21 -60.10
N LEU A 187 -22.95 -15.37 -60.70
CA LEU A 187 -23.50 -14.44 -61.69
C LEU A 187 -23.94 -13.09 -61.11
N GLY A 188 -23.97 -12.94 -59.79
CA GLY A 188 -24.26 -11.67 -59.11
C GLY A 188 -25.61 -11.64 -58.39
N SER A 189 -26.35 -12.74 -58.34
CA SER A 189 -27.55 -12.82 -57.49
C SER A 189 -27.18 -12.77 -56.00
N PRO A 190 -28.12 -12.37 -55.12
CA PRO A 190 -27.95 -12.44 -53.68
C PRO A 190 -27.60 -13.86 -53.22
N HIS A 191 -26.80 -13.97 -52.16
CA HIS A 191 -26.37 -15.26 -51.60
C HIS A 191 -27.46 -15.93 -50.76
N VAL A 192 -28.47 -15.15 -50.33
CA VAL A 192 -29.65 -15.61 -49.58
C VAL A 192 -30.87 -15.51 -50.49
N SER A 193 -31.68 -16.55 -50.52
CA SER A 193 -32.97 -16.53 -51.24
C SER A 193 -33.97 -15.64 -50.49
N PRO A 194 -34.86 -14.90 -51.17
CA PRO A 194 -35.91 -14.12 -50.49
C PRO A 194 -36.80 -14.98 -49.59
N GLU A 195 -37.03 -16.25 -49.97
CA GLU A 195 -37.78 -17.23 -49.16
C GLU A 195 -37.05 -17.59 -47.85
N GLU A 196 -35.72 -17.69 -47.89
CA GLU A 196 -34.89 -17.98 -46.72
C GLU A 196 -34.86 -16.77 -45.79
N MET A 197 -34.80 -15.56 -46.37
CA MET A 197 -34.87 -14.31 -45.62
C MET A 197 -36.23 -14.15 -44.93
N SER A 198 -37.34 -14.42 -45.62
CA SER A 198 -38.68 -14.39 -45.01
C SER A 198 -38.86 -15.44 -43.91
N ALA A 199 -38.32 -16.64 -44.09
CA ALA A 199 -38.39 -17.69 -43.07
C ALA A 199 -37.57 -17.32 -41.82
N HIS A 200 -36.42 -16.67 -42.01
CA HIS A 200 -35.61 -16.14 -40.91
C HIS A 200 -36.35 -15.02 -40.17
N ASP A 201 -36.97 -14.09 -40.90
CA ASP A 201 -37.74 -13.00 -40.30
C ASP A 201 -38.99 -13.49 -39.57
N GLU A 202 -39.63 -14.57 -40.03
CA GLU A 202 -40.76 -15.19 -39.32
C GLU A 202 -40.30 -15.87 -38.01
N GLN A 203 -39.14 -16.53 -38.03
CA GLN A 203 -38.61 -17.26 -36.88
C GLN A 203 -37.91 -16.35 -35.85
N PHE A 204 -37.22 -15.31 -36.30
CA PHE A 204 -36.34 -14.45 -35.51
C PHE A 204 -36.68 -12.96 -35.60
N GLY A 205 -37.81 -12.58 -36.19
CA GLY A 205 -38.24 -11.18 -36.32
C GLY A 205 -38.63 -10.55 -34.98
N ILE A 206 -39.69 -9.74 -34.96
CA ILE A 206 -40.07 -8.90 -33.81
C ILE A 206 -40.23 -9.70 -32.49
N GLY A 207 -40.55 -10.99 -32.55
CA GLY A 207 -40.62 -11.86 -31.37
C GLY A 207 -39.26 -12.36 -30.86
N GLY A 208 -38.24 -12.43 -31.71
CA GLY A 208 -36.88 -12.85 -31.34
C GLY A 208 -36.10 -11.76 -30.60
N SER A 209 -36.20 -10.52 -31.06
CA SER A 209 -35.52 -9.37 -30.43
C SER A 209 -35.99 -9.09 -28.99
N PHE A 210 -37.27 -9.35 -28.69
CA PHE A 210 -37.80 -9.24 -27.34
C PHE A 210 -37.21 -10.28 -26.37
N LEU A 211 -37.02 -11.51 -26.83
CA LEU A 211 -36.39 -12.59 -26.05
C LEU A 211 -34.90 -12.32 -25.79
N GLU A 212 -34.23 -11.76 -26.80
CA GLU A 212 -32.83 -11.37 -26.72
C GLU A 212 -32.60 -10.26 -25.68
N GLN A 213 -33.45 -9.23 -25.68
CA GLN A 213 -33.40 -8.16 -24.67
C GLN A 213 -33.59 -8.69 -23.25
N GLN A 214 -34.53 -9.62 -23.01
CA GLN A 214 -34.74 -10.21 -21.69
C GLN A 214 -33.53 -11.03 -21.19
N LEU A 215 -32.85 -11.75 -22.09
CA LEU A 215 -31.68 -12.56 -21.74
C LEU A 215 -30.47 -11.70 -21.38
N PHE A 216 -30.25 -10.59 -22.07
CA PHE A 216 -29.08 -9.74 -21.87
C PHE A 216 -29.28 -8.60 -20.87
N SER A 217 -30.52 -8.12 -20.64
CA SER A 217 -30.81 -7.10 -19.62
C SER A 217 -30.83 -7.66 -18.18
N THR A 218 -31.02 -8.96 -17.98
CA THR A 218 -31.08 -9.57 -16.63
C THR A 218 -29.72 -9.60 -15.90
N GLY A 219 -28.61 -9.26 -16.58
CA GLY A 219 -27.26 -9.32 -16.01
C GLY A 219 -26.73 -8.04 -15.35
N THR A 220 -27.46 -6.92 -15.40
CA THR A 220 -26.91 -5.58 -15.10
C THR A 220 -27.70 -4.75 -14.09
N ASP A 221 -28.41 -5.37 -13.14
CA ASP A 221 -29.05 -4.61 -12.04
C ASP A 221 -28.90 -5.32 -10.69
N SER A 222 -27.79 -5.09 -10.00
CA SER A 222 -27.71 -5.31 -8.54
C SER A 222 -26.63 -4.43 -7.89
N GLU A 223 -26.95 -3.15 -7.66
CA GLU A 223 -26.39 -2.33 -6.57
C GLU A 223 -27.59 -1.78 -5.75
N PRO A 224 -27.66 -2.00 -4.42
CA PRO A 224 -28.70 -1.40 -3.60
C PRO A 224 -28.20 -0.14 -2.87
N ASP A 225 -28.96 0.94 -3.06
CA ASP A 225 -28.87 2.22 -2.36
C ASP A 225 -29.42 2.15 -0.91
N GLN A 226 -28.68 2.78 0.00
CA GLN A 226 -29.18 3.77 0.98
C GLN A 226 -30.35 3.37 1.91
N HIS A 227 -30.17 2.37 2.79
CA HIS A 227 -31.06 2.17 3.95
C HIS A 227 -30.33 1.86 5.28
N SER A 228 -28.99 1.85 5.32
CA SER A 228 -28.25 1.45 6.52
C SER A 228 -28.02 2.55 7.55
N ASN A 229 -28.42 3.81 7.29
CA ASN A 229 -28.09 4.93 8.18
C ASN A 229 -29.14 5.21 9.27
N SER A 230 -30.36 4.67 9.17
CA SER A 230 -31.42 4.93 10.16
C SER A 230 -31.44 3.92 11.32
N MET A 231 -30.95 2.69 11.11
CA MET A 231 -30.90 1.69 12.20
C MET A 231 -29.76 1.95 13.19
N LEU A 232 -28.67 2.59 12.76
CA LEU A 232 -27.50 2.82 13.61
C LEU A 232 -27.69 4.01 14.58
N GLU A 233 -28.52 4.99 14.24
CA GLU A 233 -28.83 6.11 15.13
C GLU A 233 -29.78 5.69 16.27
N GLU A 234 -30.71 4.77 16.03
CA GLU A 234 -31.60 4.24 17.08
C GLU A 234 -30.85 3.33 18.07
N GLU A 235 -29.89 2.53 17.61
CA GLU A 235 -29.06 1.68 18.50
C GLU A 235 -28.10 2.51 19.38
N GLU A 236 -27.53 3.61 18.87
CA GLU A 236 -26.66 4.49 19.68
C GLU A 236 -27.45 5.26 20.75
N GLU A 237 -28.67 5.71 20.48
CA GLU A 237 -29.49 6.42 21.48
C GLU A 237 -29.95 5.50 22.62
N GLU A 238 -30.26 4.23 22.34
CA GLU A 238 -30.64 3.24 23.36
C GLU A 238 -29.45 2.84 24.27
N GLU A 239 -28.24 2.69 23.72
CA GLU A 239 -27.04 2.39 24.53
C GLU A 239 -26.64 3.56 25.44
N ILE A 240 -26.79 4.80 24.97
CA ILE A 240 -26.48 6.00 25.77
C ILE A 240 -27.48 6.17 26.92
N GLN A 241 -28.77 5.87 26.71
CA GLN A 241 -29.76 5.89 27.79
C GLN A 241 -29.50 4.81 28.84
N GLN A 242 -29.14 3.59 28.42
CA GLN A 242 -28.80 2.52 29.36
C GLN A 242 -27.55 2.86 30.19
N ARG A 243 -26.53 3.49 29.59
CA ARG A 243 -25.31 3.97 30.27
C ARG A 243 -25.55 5.12 31.27
N ASN A 244 -26.56 5.94 31.05
CA ASN A 244 -26.88 7.01 32.00
C ASN A 244 -27.71 6.50 33.20
N GLN A 245 -28.52 5.46 33.00
CA GLN A 245 -29.37 4.87 34.03
C GLN A 245 -28.57 4.01 35.02
N ASN A 246 -27.56 3.28 34.55
CA ASN A 246 -26.68 2.48 35.41
C ASN A 246 -25.66 3.35 36.19
N GLU A 247 -25.21 4.50 35.66
CA GLU A 247 -24.41 5.47 36.43
C GLU A 247 -25.21 6.15 37.55
N THR A 248 -26.50 6.44 37.35
CA THR A 248 -27.36 7.01 38.40
C THR A 248 -27.67 5.99 39.50
N ILE A 249 -27.87 4.71 39.16
CA ILE A 249 -28.06 3.62 40.14
C ILE A 249 -26.77 3.36 40.94
N PHE A 250 -25.60 3.43 40.31
CA PHE A 250 -24.31 3.24 41.00
C PHE A 250 -23.98 4.40 41.95
N SER A 251 -24.34 5.64 41.57
CA SER A 251 -24.15 6.82 42.42
C SER A 251 -25.07 6.82 43.65
N SER A 252 -26.33 6.36 43.52
CA SER A 252 -27.24 6.19 44.67
C SER A 252 -26.86 5.03 45.60
N THR A 253 -26.13 4.02 45.11
CA THR A 253 -25.70 2.87 45.93
C THR A 253 -24.48 3.20 46.80
N ASN A 254 -23.62 4.13 46.36
CA ASN A 254 -22.41 4.54 47.10
C ASN A 254 -22.63 5.65 48.15
N ILE A 255 -23.85 6.17 48.30
CA ILE A 255 -24.21 7.10 49.40
C ILE A 255 -24.92 6.36 50.55
N GLY A 256 -25.14 5.04 50.41
CA GLY A 256 -25.89 4.21 51.37
C GLY A 256 -25.08 3.27 52.26
N PHE A 257 -23.77 3.08 52.04
CA PHE A 257 -22.94 2.25 52.92
C PHE A 257 -21.53 2.83 53.08
N LEU A 258 -21.33 3.43 54.27
CA LEU A 258 -20.11 4.02 54.88
C LEU A 258 -19.72 5.46 54.48
#